data_AF-A0A923TA61-F1
#
_entry.id   AF-A0A923TA61-F1
#
_cell.length_a   1.000
_cell.length_b   1.000
_cell.length_c   1.000
_cell.angle_alpha   90.00
_cell.angle_beta   90.00
_cell.angle_gamma   90.00
#
_symmetry.space_group_name_H-M   'P 1'
#
loop_
_entity.id
_entity.type
_entity.pdbx_description
1 polymer ?
#
loop_
_entity_poly.entity_id
_entity_poly.type
_entity_poly.pdbx_seq_one_letter_code
_entity_poly.pdbx_strand_id
1 'polypeptide(L)'
;MNRDSESRLVGFCVGQHGCFDAGAWARFSAVKADELAVAARYLAGVEWYGNRVELAAVAAELNPMAFAELVRAMNFDASRFAGLLKAHLRHAGRLATG
;
A
#
# COMPACT_ATOMS: atom_id res chain seq x y z
N MET A 1 12.03 -2.02 -5.24
CA MET A 1 11.26 -0.79 -5.35
C MET A 1 12.22 0.36 -5.17
N ASN A 2 12.19 1.35 -6.06
CA ASN A 2 13.02 2.54 -5.93
C ASN A 2 12.29 3.63 -5.12
N ARG A 3 12.99 4.72 -4.76
CA ARG A 3 12.41 5.80 -3.94
C ARG A 3 11.27 6.55 -4.63
N ASP A 4 11.27 6.63 -5.96
CA ASP A 4 10.23 7.30 -6.73
C ASP A 4 8.92 6.50 -6.75
N SER A 5 8.99 5.18 -7.00
CA SER A 5 7.87 4.26 -6.84
C SER A 5 7.31 4.28 -5.41
N GLU A 6 8.18 4.26 -4.41
CA GLU A 6 7.78 4.33 -2.99
C GLU A 6 6.99 5.61 -2.68
N SER A 7 7.50 6.76 -3.12
CA SER A 7 6.85 8.06 -2.92
C SER A 7 5.46 8.11 -3.59
N ARG A 8 5.36 7.62 -4.84
CA ARG A 8 4.08 7.53 -5.57
C ARG A 8 3.09 6.61 -4.87
N LEU A 9 3.53 5.45 -4.39
CA LEU A 9 2.70 4.50 -3.64
C LEU A 9 2.21 5.11 -2.33
N VAL A 10 3.07 5.79 -1.58
CA VAL A 10 2.69 6.48 -0.35
C VAL A 10 1.61 7.51 -0.64
N GLY A 11 1.80 8.37 -1.63
CA GLY A 11 0.81 9.38 -2.02
C GLY A 11 -0.54 8.76 -2.41
N PHE A 12 -0.51 7.69 -3.19
CA PHE A 12 -1.71 6.94 -3.56
C PHE A 12 -2.43 6.35 -2.33
N CYS A 13 -1.69 5.68 -1.44
CA CYS A 13 -2.26 5.07 -0.23
C CYS A 13 -2.82 6.10 0.74
N VAL A 14 -2.21 7.30 0.83
CA VAL A 14 -2.79 8.40 1.63
C VAL A 14 -4.17 8.77 1.11
N GLY A 15 -4.34 8.87 -0.22
CA GLY A 15 -5.64 9.11 -0.85
C GLY A 15 -6.66 8.02 -0.53
N GLN A 16 -6.26 6.76 -0.72
CA GLN A 16 -7.10 5.58 -0.51
C GLN A 16 -7.52 5.37 0.95
N HIS A 17 -6.72 5.82 1.93
CA HIS A 17 -7.12 5.77 3.35
C HIS A 17 -8.34 6.64 3.66
N GLY A 18 -8.54 7.76 2.95
CA GLY A 18 -9.67 8.67 3.20
C GLY A 18 -10.89 8.39 2.32
N CYS A 19 -10.67 7.87 1.11
CA CYS A 19 -11.72 7.53 0.16
C CYS A 19 -11.25 6.30 -0.61
N PHE A 20 -11.57 5.13 -0.08
CA PHE A 20 -11.13 3.87 -0.67
C PHE A 20 -11.91 3.58 -1.96
N ASP A 21 -11.20 3.27 -3.04
CA ASP A 21 -11.74 2.86 -4.34
C ASP A 21 -10.89 1.70 -4.87
N ALA A 22 -11.39 0.47 -4.76
CA ALA A 22 -10.71 -0.73 -5.26
C ALA A 22 -10.37 -0.61 -6.76
N GLY A 23 -11.26 -0.01 -7.56
CA GLY A 23 -11.03 0.19 -8.99
C GLY A 23 -9.91 1.19 -9.29
N ALA A 24 -9.55 2.07 -8.36
CA ALA A 24 -8.40 2.96 -8.50
C ALA A 24 -7.07 2.19 -8.44
N TRP A 25 -7.00 1.08 -7.71
CA TRP A 25 -5.80 0.25 -7.62
C TRP A 25 -5.48 -0.39 -8.97
N ALA A 26 -6.48 -0.99 -9.62
CA ALA A 26 -6.31 -1.58 -10.95
C ALA A 26 -5.90 -0.54 -12.03
N ARG A 27 -6.33 0.72 -11.86
CA ARG A 27 -6.03 1.83 -12.79
C ARG A 27 -4.73 2.57 -12.47
N PHE A 28 -4.11 2.31 -11.32
CA PHE A 28 -2.91 3.03 -10.89
C PHE A 28 -1.66 2.48 -11.59
N SER A 29 -1.24 3.16 -12.65
CA SER A 29 -0.12 2.75 -13.50
C SER A 29 1.21 3.45 -13.19
N ALA A 30 1.29 4.25 -12.12
CA ALA A 30 2.48 5.04 -11.80
C ALA A 30 3.64 4.22 -11.19
N VAL A 31 3.37 2.95 -10.86
CA VAL A 31 4.30 1.95 -10.34
C VAL A 31 4.00 0.59 -10.97
N LYS A 32 4.88 -0.40 -10.77
CA LYS A 32 4.63 -1.77 -11.27
C LYS A 32 3.48 -2.43 -10.50
N ALA A 33 2.73 -3.30 -11.18
CA ALA A 33 1.65 -4.08 -10.56
C ALA A 33 2.13 -4.85 -9.31
N ASP A 34 3.33 -5.43 -9.36
CA ASP A 34 3.94 -6.15 -8.21
C ASP A 34 4.25 -5.22 -7.03
N GLU A 35 4.69 -3.99 -7.30
CA GLU A 35 4.95 -2.98 -6.26
C GLU A 35 3.63 -2.53 -5.61
N LEU A 36 2.56 -2.45 -6.39
CA LEU A 36 1.22 -2.17 -5.88
C LEU A 36 0.62 -3.36 -5.10
N ALA A 37 0.83 -4.59 -5.58
CA ALA A 37 0.36 -5.81 -4.94
C ALA A 37 1.02 -6.03 -3.58
N VAL A 38 2.35 -5.83 -3.46
CA VAL A 38 3.05 -5.97 -2.18
C VAL A 38 2.58 -4.92 -1.16
N ALA A 39 2.32 -3.69 -1.60
CA ALA A 39 1.76 -2.64 -0.74
C ALA A 39 0.33 -2.97 -0.30
N ALA A 40 -0.56 -3.38 -1.22
CA ALA A 40 -1.92 -3.79 -0.92
C ALA A 40 -1.95 -4.95 0.10
N ARG A 41 -1.11 -5.97 -0.11
CA ARG A 41 -1.03 -7.15 0.75
C ARG A 41 -0.47 -6.83 2.12
N TYR A 42 0.52 -5.94 2.20
CA TYR A 42 1.01 -5.41 3.47
C TYR A 42 -0.10 -4.68 4.23
N LEU A 43 -0.82 -3.78 3.55
CA LEU A 43 -1.86 -2.95 4.17
C LEU A 43 -3.07 -3.76 4.63
N ALA A 44 -3.43 -4.82 3.91
CA ALA A 44 -4.45 -5.78 4.34
C ALA A 44 -4.10 -6.47 5.68
N GLY A 45 -2.81 -6.61 5.98
CA GLY A 45 -2.29 -7.28 7.16
C GLY A 45 -2.08 -6.38 8.38
N VAL A 46 -2.28 -5.07 8.27
CA VAL A 46 -2.08 -4.13 9.38
C VAL A 46 -3.38 -3.52 9.88
N GLU A 47 -3.43 -3.21 11.18
CA GLU A 47 -4.67 -2.79 11.81
C GLU A 47 -5.02 -1.31 11.59
N TRP A 48 -4.01 -0.49 11.37
CA TRP A 48 -4.13 0.97 11.38
C TRP A 48 -4.57 1.57 10.04
N TYR A 49 -4.68 0.78 8.97
CA TYR A 49 -5.01 1.28 7.62
C TYR A 49 -6.48 1.06 7.22
N GLY A 50 -7.12 -0.01 7.71
CA GLY A 50 -8.50 -0.38 7.34
C GLY A 50 -8.61 -1.14 6.00
N ASN A 51 -9.85 -1.36 5.53
CA ASN A 51 -10.17 -2.00 4.24
C ASN A 51 -9.48 -3.36 3.99
N ARG A 52 -9.33 -4.16 5.06
CA ARG A 52 -8.48 -5.36 5.02
C ARG A 52 -8.94 -6.38 3.97
N VAL A 53 -10.25 -6.59 3.83
CA VAL A 53 -10.82 -7.59 2.92
C VAL A 53 -10.63 -7.14 1.47
N GLU A 54 -10.94 -5.88 1.20
CA GLU A 54 -10.85 -5.27 -0.12
C GLU A 54 -9.40 -5.19 -0.60
N LEU A 55 -8.46 -4.81 0.28
CA LEU A 55 -7.03 -4.80 -0.03
C LEU A 55 -6.47 -6.19 -0.29
N ALA A 56 -6.94 -7.20 0.44
CA ALA A 56 -6.54 -8.58 0.19
C ALA A 56 -7.02 -9.07 -1.19
N ALA A 57 -8.24 -8.69 -1.58
CA ALA A 57 -8.79 -8.98 -2.91
C ALA A 57 -7.98 -8.28 -4.01
N VAL A 58 -7.77 -6.97 -3.89
CA VAL A 58 -6.94 -6.17 -4.80
C VAL A 58 -5.55 -6.76 -4.95
N ALA A 59 -4.90 -7.13 -3.83
CA ALA A 59 -3.57 -7.73 -3.87
C ALA A 59 -3.57 -9.03 -4.67
N ALA A 60 -4.57 -9.90 -4.48
CA ALA A 60 -4.68 -11.17 -5.18
C ALA A 60 -4.98 -11.00 -6.68
N GLU A 61 -5.78 -10.01 -7.05
CA GLU A 61 -6.06 -9.66 -8.46
C GLU A 61 -4.84 -9.11 -9.17
N LEU A 62 -4.05 -8.25 -8.50
CA LEU A 62 -2.84 -7.68 -9.07
C LEU A 62 -1.73 -8.72 -9.21
N ASN A 63 -1.53 -9.55 -8.19
CA ASN A 63 -0.55 -10.62 -8.20
C ASN A 63 -0.89 -11.72 -7.16
N PRO A 64 -1.09 -12.99 -7.56
CA PRO A 64 -1.48 -14.06 -6.65
C PRO A 64 -0.34 -14.55 -5.73
N MET A 65 0.89 -14.07 -5.92
CA MET A 65 2.07 -14.50 -5.19
C MET A 65 1.98 -14.21 -3.69
N ALA A 66 2.62 -15.04 -2.86
CA ALA A 66 2.60 -14.86 -1.41
C ALA A 66 3.38 -13.60 -0.99
N PHE A 67 3.00 -13.00 0.15
CA PHE A 67 3.61 -11.76 0.62
C PHE A 67 5.14 -11.87 0.79
N ALA A 68 5.64 -12.96 1.37
CA ALA A 68 7.07 -13.17 1.57
C ALA A 68 7.87 -13.27 0.25
N GLU A 69 7.24 -13.72 -0.83
CA GLU A 69 7.85 -13.77 -2.16
C GLU A 69 7.83 -12.40 -2.81
N LEU A 70 6.70 -11.68 -2.74
CA LEU A 70 6.58 -10.30 -3.23
C LEU A 70 7.57 -9.35 -2.54
N VAL A 71 7.74 -9.47 -1.22
CA VAL A 71 8.71 -8.66 -0.46
C VAL A 71 10.13 -8.85 -0.99
N ARG A 72 10.52 -10.09 -1.28
CA ARG A 72 11.84 -10.41 -1.83
C ARG A 72 11.97 -9.91 -3.26
N ALA A 73 10.99 -10.20 -4.12
CA ALA A 73 11.01 -9.80 -5.52
C ALA A 73 11.06 -8.28 -5.69
N MET A 74 10.30 -7.55 -4.87
CA MET A 74 10.21 -6.10 -4.93
C MET A 74 11.20 -5.39 -4.03
N ASN A 75 12.06 -6.09 -3.27
CA ASN A 75 12.91 -5.49 -2.24
C ASN A 75 12.13 -4.47 -1.38
N PHE A 76 10.96 -4.90 -0.89
CA PHE A 76 10.00 -4.04 -0.19
C PHE A 76 10.37 -3.94 1.30
N ASP A 77 10.62 -2.72 1.78
CA ASP A 77 10.87 -2.45 3.20
C ASP A 77 9.56 -2.02 3.88
N ALA A 78 8.91 -2.97 4.53
CA ALA A 78 7.62 -2.74 5.19
C ALA A 78 7.72 -1.71 6.33
N SER A 79 8.81 -1.69 7.09
CA SER A 79 9.00 -0.78 8.21
C SER A 79 9.15 0.66 7.73
N ARG A 80 9.98 0.86 6.70
CA ARG A 80 10.17 2.17 6.05
C ARG A 80 8.89 2.66 5.40
N PHE A 81 8.23 1.82 4.60
CA PHE A 81 6.98 2.16 3.94
C PHE A 81 5.90 2.57 4.95
N ALA A 82 5.75 1.81 6.04
CA ALA A 82 4.82 2.13 7.11
C ALA A 82 5.15 3.44 7.82
N GLY A 83 6.43 3.71 8.08
CA GLY A 83 6.89 4.95 8.69
C GLY A 83 6.51 6.17 7.84
N LEU A 84 6.78 6.12 6.54
CA LEU A 84 6.43 7.18 5.60
C LEU A 84 4.91 7.37 5.51
N LEU A 85 4.16 6.29 5.29
CA LEU A 85 2.72 6.36 5.14
C LEU A 85 2.02 6.89 6.39
N LYS A 86 2.42 6.41 7.59
CA LYS A 86 1.89 6.93 8.86
C LYS A 86 2.22 8.41 9.06
N ALA A 87 3.43 8.85 8.70
CA ALA A 87 3.81 10.26 8.81
C ALA A 87 2.91 11.14 7.93
N HIS A 88 2.67 10.74 6.68
CA HIS A 88 1.76 11.46 5.78
C HIS A 88 0.31 11.44 6.26
N LEU A 89 -0.18 10.31 6.76
CA LEU A 89 -1.56 10.21 7.26
C LEU A 89 -1.78 11.07 8.52
N ARG A 90 -0.80 11.13 9.43
CA ARG A 90 -0.85 12.05 10.58
C ARG A 90 -0.86 13.50 10.14
N HIS A 91 0.00 13.86 9.18
CA HIS A 91 0.02 15.22 8.62
C HIS A 91 -1.32 15.60 7.97
N ALA A 92 -2.00 14.62 7.34
CA ALA A 92 -3.33 14.79 6.77
C ALA A 92 -4.48 14.72 7.78
N GLY A 93 -4.21 14.56 9.09
CA GLY A 93 -5.23 14.43 10.14
C GLY A 93 -6.03 13.11 10.09
N ARG A 94 -5.52 12.09 9.38
CA ARG A 94 -6.21 10.82 9.11
C ARG A 94 -5.80 9.67 10.04
N LEU A 95 -4.82 9.90 10.91
CA LEU A 95 -4.37 8.96 11.93
C LEU A 95 -4.25 9.72 13.24
N ALA A 96 -4.90 9.23 14.29
CA ALA A 96 -4.76 9.80 15.62
C ALA A 96 -3.29 9.71 16.08
N THR A 97 -2.78 10.79 16.68
CA THR A 97 -1.57 10.75 17.50
C THR A 97 -1.94 10.04 18.80
N GLY A 98 -1.74 8.72 18.82
CA GLY A 98 -1.69 7.99 20.09
C GLY A 98 -0.51 8.45 20.93
#